data_AF-A0A2V9LY09-F1
#
_entry.id   AF-A0A2V9LY09-F1
#
_cell.length_a   1.000
_cell.length_b   1.000
_cell.length_c   1.000
_cell.angle_alpha   90.00
_cell.angle_beta   90.00
_cell.angle_gamma   90.00
#
_symmetry.space_group_name_H-M   'P 1'
#
loop_
_entity.id
_entity.type
_entity.pdbx_description
1 polymer ?
#
loop_
_entity_poly.entity_id
_entity_poly.type
_entity_poly.pdbx_seq_one_letter_code
_entity_poly.pdbx_strand_id
1 'polypeptide(L)'
;MVSLTRAPKIRGIRVRAVRVPMQHPHKTASGVLSESPLVLTDALVEDGTAGHSVVFTYTAAALKPTGDLILNLEALIKDEPLAPSEIEQKLARRFRLLGTQGLVGMALAAIDMALWDA
;
A
#
# COMPACT_ATOMS: atom_id res chain seq x y z
N MET A 1 19.26 30.92 11.79
CA MET A 1 19.73 29.52 11.72
C MET A 1 18.49 28.67 11.47
N VAL A 2 18.22 28.31 10.22
CA VAL A 2 17.07 27.44 9.89
C VAL A 2 17.47 26.04 10.32
N SER A 3 16.74 25.49 11.30
CA SER A 3 16.91 24.08 11.67
C SER A 3 16.52 23.24 10.46
N LEU A 4 17.46 22.50 9.88
CA LEU A 4 17.16 21.51 8.86
C LEU A 4 16.45 20.35 9.55
N THR A 5 15.13 20.41 9.64
CA THR A 5 14.33 19.32 10.21
C THR A 5 14.48 18.12 9.28
N ARG A 6 15.18 17.09 9.76
CA ARG A 6 15.31 15.81 9.06
C ARG A 6 13.90 15.21 8.90
N ALA A 7 13.58 14.70 7.71
CA ALA A 7 12.33 13.96 7.50
C ALA A 7 12.22 12.79 8.49
N PRO A 8 11.05 12.58 9.13
CA PRO A 8 10.88 11.49 10.08
C PRO A 8 11.01 10.14 9.37
N LYS A 9 11.34 9.08 10.09
CA LYS A 9 11.53 7.76 9.51
C LYS A 9 10.26 6.93 9.48
N ILE A 10 10.15 6.06 8.48
CA ILE A 10 9.13 5.00 8.44
C ILE A 10 9.48 3.92 9.46
N ARG A 11 8.56 3.62 10.37
CA ARG A 11 8.71 2.61 11.44
C ARG A 11 8.22 1.22 11.02
N GLY A 12 7.26 1.16 10.12
CA GLY A 12 6.70 -0.10 9.63
C GLY A 12 5.39 0.10 8.88
N ILE A 13 4.79 -1.00 8.46
CA ILE A 13 3.49 -1.01 7.78
C ILE A 13 2.53 -1.90 8.55
N ARG A 14 1.27 -1.48 8.66
CA ARG A 14 0.16 -2.34 9.08
C ARG A 14 -0.74 -2.62 7.90
N VAL A 15 -1.13 -3.88 7.73
CA VAL A 15 -2.02 -4.30 6.63
C VAL A 15 -3.23 -5.02 7.19
N ARG A 16 -4.42 -4.68 6.69
CA ARG A 16 -5.69 -5.35 7.00
C ARG A 16 -6.40 -5.70 5.70
N ALA A 17 -6.57 -6.99 5.46
CA ALA A 17 -7.37 -7.50 4.35
C ALA A 17 -8.82 -7.69 4.81
N VAL A 18 -9.77 -6.99 4.17
CA VAL A 18 -11.19 -7.01 4.55
C VAL A 18 -12.07 -7.26 3.32
N ARG A 19 -13.21 -7.93 3.53
CA ARG A 19 -14.29 -8.06 2.54
C ARG A 19 -15.46 -7.24 3.05
N VAL A 20 -15.73 -6.10 2.43
CA VAL A 20 -16.78 -5.18 2.86
C VAL A 20 -18.05 -5.46 2.06
N PRO A 21 -19.18 -5.84 2.69
CA PRO A 21 -20.44 -5.99 1.97
C PRO A 21 -20.87 -4.69 1.30
N MET A 22 -21.29 -4.76 0.04
CA MET A 22 -21.78 -3.58 -0.68
C MET A 22 -23.27 -3.41 -0.46
N GLN A 23 -23.70 -2.20 -0.08
CA GLN A 23 -25.12 -1.88 0.05
C GLN A 23 -25.89 -2.10 -1.26
N HIS A 24 -25.23 -1.78 -2.40
CA HIS A 24 -25.78 -1.95 -3.74
C HIS A 24 -24.81 -2.79 -4.58
N PRO A 25 -25.04 -4.11 -4.70
CA PRO A 25 -24.20 -4.97 -5.53
C PRO A 25 -24.10 -4.49 -6.99
N HIS A 26 -22.90 -4.50 -7.55
CA HIS A 26 -22.67 -4.11 -8.94
C HIS A 26 -22.87 -5.30 -9.88
N LYS A 27 -23.80 -5.18 -10.82
CA LYS A 27 -24.01 -6.17 -11.88
C LYS A 27 -23.13 -5.84 -13.08
N THR A 28 -22.40 -6.84 -13.55
CA THR A 28 -21.55 -6.77 -14.73
C THR A 28 -21.89 -7.91 -15.69
N ALA A 29 -21.40 -7.87 -16.93
CA ALA A 29 -21.56 -9.00 -17.85
C ALA A 29 -20.92 -10.31 -17.33
N SER A 30 -19.92 -10.19 -16.45
CA SER A 30 -19.14 -11.32 -15.90
C SER A 30 -19.68 -11.83 -14.56
N GLY A 31 -20.75 -11.23 -14.02
CA GLY A 31 -21.34 -11.62 -12.74
C GLY A 31 -21.67 -10.44 -11.83
N VAL A 32 -21.95 -10.73 -10.56
CA VAL A 32 -22.34 -9.74 -9.55
C VAL A 32 -21.22 -9.58 -8.53
N LEU A 33 -20.78 -8.34 -8.33
CA LEU A 33 -19.89 -7.96 -7.24
C LEU A 33 -20.74 -7.49 -6.05
N SER A 34 -20.88 -8.36 -5.04
CA SER A 34 -21.68 -8.11 -3.83
C SER A 34 -20.85 -7.58 -2.65
N GLU A 35 -19.53 -7.55 -2.79
CA GLU A 35 -18.60 -7.15 -1.76
C GLU A 35 -17.38 -6.47 -2.38
N SER A 36 -16.67 -5.67 -1.58
CA SER A 36 -15.40 -5.07 -1.95
C SER A 36 -14.27 -5.73 -1.16
N PRO A 37 -13.44 -6.58 -1.80
CA PRO A 37 -12.19 -7.04 -1.22
C PRO A 37 -11.17 -5.88 -1.20
N LEU A 38 -10.90 -5.35 -0.01
CA LEU A 38 -10.04 -4.18 0.21
C LEU A 38 -8.83 -4.55 1.06
N VAL A 39 -7.65 -4.08 0.65
CA VAL A 39 -6.47 -4.05 1.49
C VAL A 39 -6.31 -2.64 2.05
N LEU A 40 -6.42 -2.50 3.36
CA LEU A 40 -6.14 -1.26 4.09
C LEU A 40 -4.68 -1.28 4.53
N THR A 41 -3.94 -0.23 4.22
CA THR A 41 -2.51 -0.11 4.53
C THR A 41 -2.30 1.15 5.37
N ASP A 42 -1.59 1.01 6.49
CA ASP A 42 -1.15 2.13 7.33
C ASP A 42 0.38 2.18 7.31
N ALA A 43 0.98 3.32 6.95
CA ALA A 43 2.41 3.57 7.08
C ALA A 43 2.68 4.29 8.40
N LEU A 44 3.42 3.66 9.31
CA LEU A 44 3.68 4.20 10.66
C LEU A 44 4.97 5.03 10.64
N VAL A 45 4.94 6.24 11.20
CA VAL A 45 6.06 7.19 11.15
C VAL A 45 6.63 7.45 12.56
N GLU A 46 7.92 7.78 12.62
CA GLU A 46 8.68 7.97 13.87
C GLU A 46 8.14 9.08 14.77
N ASP A 47 7.57 10.12 14.20
CA ASP A 47 6.95 11.24 14.93
C ASP A 47 5.53 10.91 15.45
N GLY A 48 5.05 9.69 15.20
CA GLY A 48 3.76 9.20 15.65
C GLY A 48 2.63 9.41 14.66
N THR A 49 2.86 10.05 13.49
CA THR A 49 1.84 10.09 12.44
C THR A 49 1.68 8.72 11.77
N ALA A 50 0.55 8.55 11.09
CA ALA A 50 0.33 7.44 10.20
C ALA A 50 -0.39 7.94 8.95
N GLY A 51 0.09 7.50 7.78
CA GLY A 51 -0.64 7.71 6.53
C GLY A 51 -1.35 6.44 6.11
N HIS A 52 -2.43 6.62 5.35
CA HIS A 52 -3.41 5.59 5.08
C HIS A 52 -3.64 5.41 3.58
N SER A 53 -3.86 4.17 3.17
CA SER A 53 -4.31 3.87 1.83
C SER A 53 -5.25 2.68 1.77
N VAL A 54 -5.93 2.58 0.62
CA VAL A 54 -6.83 1.47 0.31
C VAL A 54 -6.57 0.99 -1.12
N VAL A 55 -6.49 -0.33 -1.28
CA VAL A 55 -6.46 -0.97 -2.59
C VAL A 55 -7.63 -1.93 -2.72
N PHE A 56 -8.38 -1.78 -3.81
CA PHE A 56 -9.44 -2.71 -4.20
C PHE A 56 -8.85 -3.83 -5.06
N THR A 57 -8.99 -5.09 -4.61
CA THR A 57 -8.37 -6.24 -5.31
C THR A 57 -9.26 -6.89 -6.35
N TYR A 58 -10.47 -6.36 -6.57
CA TYR A 58 -11.51 -6.84 -7.49
C TYR A 58 -12.08 -8.23 -7.16
N THR A 59 -11.22 -9.20 -6.91
CA THR A 59 -11.55 -10.58 -6.53
C THR A 59 -10.97 -10.92 -5.16
N ALA A 60 -11.71 -11.71 -4.39
CA ALA A 60 -11.26 -12.23 -3.10
C ALA A 60 -9.99 -13.10 -3.22
N ALA A 61 -9.76 -13.73 -4.39
CA ALA A 61 -8.56 -14.53 -4.63
C ALA A 61 -7.26 -13.71 -4.60
N ALA A 62 -7.32 -12.43 -4.98
CA ALA A 62 -6.18 -11.51 -4.97
C ALA A 62 -6.00 -10.82 -3.61
N LEU A 63 -6.99 -10.89 -2.70
CA LEU A 63 -7.01 -10.13 -1.46
C LEU A 63 -5.82 -10.47 -0.54
N LYS A 64 -5.69 -11.75 -0.15
CA LYS A 64 -4.59 -12.19 0.72
C LYS A 64 -3.22 -12.04 0.04
N PRO A 65 -3.03 -12.45 -1.23
CA PRO A 65 -1.75 -12.26 -1.92
C PRO A 65 -1.29 -10.80 -1.98
N THR A 66 -2.18 -9.85 -2.27
CA THR A 66 -1.83 -8.41 -2.28
C THR A 66 -1.43 -7.93 -0.88
N GLY A 67 -2.19 -8.31 0.15
CA GLY A 67 -1.87 -7.94 1.54
C GLY A 67 -0.53 -8.51 2.03
N ASP A 68 -0.28 -9.80 1.77
CA ASP A 68 0.98 -10.45 2.10
C ASP A 68 2.16 -9.80 1.35
N LEU A 69 1.97 -9.45 0.06
CA LEU A 69 2.99 -8.78 -0.71
C LEU A 69 3.35 -7.43 -0.08
N ILE A 70 2.36 -6.58 0.25
CA ILE A 70 2.59 -5.28 0.90
C ILE A 70 3.38 -5.45 2.21
N LEU A 71 3.00 -6.41 3.06
CA LEU A 71 3.73 -6.70 4.31
C LEU A 71 5.18 -7.12 4.06
N ASN A 72 5.42 -7.97 3.05
CA ASN A 72 6.77 -8.40 2.68
C ASN A 72 7.67 -7.24 2.20
N LEU A 73 7.08 -6.14 1.70
CA LEU A 73 7.82 -4.96 1.28
C LEU A 73 8.24 -4.04 2.43
N GLU A 74 7.70 -4.20 3.65
CA GLU A 74 8.07 -3.36 4.81
C GLU A 74 9.59 -3.32 5.01
N ALA A 75 10.25 -4.49 4.95
CA ALA A 75 11.68 -4.59 5.17
C ALA A 75 12.51 -3.78 4.17
N LEU A 76 11.93 -3.38 3.02
CA LEU A 76 12.60 -2.55 2.02
C LEU A 76 12.48 -1.05 2.31
N ILE A 77 11.56 -0.62 3.15
CA ILE A 77 11.29 0.81 3.41
C ILE A 77 11.44 1.21 4.88
N LYS A 78 11.50 0.23 5.80
CA LYS A 78 11.68 0.49 7.21
C LYS A 78 12.98 1.24 7.49
N ASP A 79 12.90 2.19 8.43
CA ASP A 79 13.96 3.11 8.86
C ASP A 79 14.49 4.06 7.77
N GLU A 80 13.90 4.05 6.56
CA GLU A 80 14.12 5.07 5.53
C GLU A 80 13.43 6.39 5.92
N PRO A 81 13.96 7.54 5.48
CA PRO A 81 13.26 8.81 5.59
C PRO A 81 11.90 8.75 4.87
N LEU A 82 10.89 9.43 5.41
CA LEU A 82 9.60 9.64 4.74
C LEU A 82 9.81 10.54 3.51
N ALA A 83 10.17 9.91 2.39
CA ALA A 83 10.42 10.54 1.11
C ALA A 83 9.71 9.73 0.01
N PRO A 84 8.40 9.93 -0.20
CA PRO A 84 7.58 9.06 -1.04
C PRO A 84 8.14 8.86 -2.46
N SER A 85 8.56 9.94 -3.13
CA SER A 85 9.14 9.87 -4.47
C SER A 85 10.46 9.10 -4.53
N GLU A 86 11.31 9.16 -3.51
CA GLU A 86 12.57 8.42 -3.47
C GLU A 86 12.32 6.93 -3.24
N ILE A 87 11.34 6.62 -2.38
CA ILE A 87 10.92 5.25 -2.09
C ILE A 87 10.27 4.61 -3.31
N GLU A 88 9.40 5.32 -4.04
CA GLU A 88 8.84 4.85 -5.31
C GLU A 88 9.95 4.44 -6.27
N GLN A 89 10.92 5.34 -6.52
CA GLN A 89 12.01 5.07 -7.44
C GLN A 89 12.91 3.91 -6.96
N LYS A 90 13.13 3.79 -5.65
CA LYS A 90 13.87 2.68 -5.04
C LYS A 90 13.16 1.35 -5.32
N LEU A 91 11.85 1.29 -5.06
CA LEU A 91 11.05 0.08 -5.25
C LEU A 91 10.89 -0.27 -6.74
N ALA A 92 10.65 0.71 -7.61
CA ALA A 92 10.60 0.52 -9.06
C ALA A 92 11.90 -0.10 -9.61
N ARG A 93 13.05 0.39 -9.14
CA ARG A 93 14.36 -0.21 -9.47
C ARG A 93 14.51 -1.63 -8.92
N ARG A 94 14.10 -1.85 -7.67
CA ARG A 94 14.17 -3.16 -7.01
C ARG A 94 13.37 -4.24 -7.74
N PHE A 95 12.21 -3.88 -8.30
CA PHE A 95 11.29 -4.80 -8.97
C PHE A 95 11.45 -4.86 -10.50
N ARG A 96 12.49 -4.24 -11.09
CA ARG A 96 12.70 -4.24 -12.56
C ARG A 96 12.68 -5.62 -13.21
N LEU A 97 13.24 -6.64 -12.56
CA LEU A 97 13.26 -8.02 -13.08
C LEU A 97 11.91 -8.75 -12.91
N LEU A 98 11.19 -8.48 -11.83
CA LEU A 98 9.88 -9.08 -11.58
C LEU A 98 8.76 -8.41 -12.40
N GLY A 99 8.94 -7.13 -12.73
CA GLY A 99 7.93 -6.26 -13.31
C GLY A 99 7.05 -5.60 -12.25
N THR A 100 6.59 -4.38 -12.53
CA THR A 100 5.74 -3.57 -11.64
C THR A 100 4.27 -3.56 -12.06
N GLN A 101 3.85 -4.52 -12.87
CA GLN A 101 2.47 -4.63 -13.36
C GLN A 101 1.63 -5.49 -12.41
N GLY A 102 0.31 -5.40 -12.52
CA GLY A 102 -0.64 -6.24 -11.76
C GLY A 102 -0.48 -6.10 -10.25
N LEU A 103 -0.45 -7.22 -9.53
CA LEU A 103 -0.41 -7.23 -8.05
C LEU A 103 0.83 -6.52 -7.47
N VAL A 104 1.96 -6.54 -8.18
CA VAL A 104 3.16 -5.80 -7.75
C VAL A 104 2.89 -4.31 -7.81
N GLY A 105 2.37 -3.80 -8.92
CA GLY A 105 2.02 -2.39 -9.06
C GLY A 105 0.99 -1.94 -8.03
N MET A 106 0.00 -2.77 -7.73
CA MET A 106 -0.98 -2.50 -6.68
C MET A 106 -0.35 -2.40 -5.29
N ALA A 107 0.58 -3.29 -4.95
CA ALA A 107 1.29 -3.24 -3.67
C ALA A 107 2.18 -2.00 -3.55
N LEU A 108 2.88 -1.64 -4.64
CA LEU A 108 3.70 -0.42 -4.69
C LEU A 108 2.83 0.83 -4.54
N ALA A 109 1.68 0.89 -5.23
CA ALA A 109 0.75 2.01 -5.13
C ALA A 109 0.11 2.13 -3.73
N ALA A 110 -0.16 1.01 -3.05
CA ALA A 110 -0.66 1.03 -1.67
C ALA A 110 0.34 1.73 -0.73
N ILE A 111 1.62 1.41 -0.87
CA ILE A 111 2.69 2.01 -0.08
C ILE A 111 2.85 3.48 -0.46
N ASP A 112 2.95 3.81 -1.76
CA ASP A 112 3.10 5.18 -2.23
C ASP A 112 1.97 6.10 -1.71
N MET A 113 0.71 5.71 -1.87
CA MET A 113 -0.43 6.47 -1.36
C MET A 113 -0.37 6.66 0.17
N ALA A 114 -0.02 5.61 0.92
CA ALA A 114 0.06 5.69 2.38
C ALA A 114 1.23 6.57 2.85
N LEU A 115 2.32 6.63 2.09
CA LEU A 115 3.46 7.50 2.39
C LEU A 115 3.19 8.96 2.04
N TRP A 116 2.38 9.24 1.01
CA TRP A 116 1.95 10.60 0.67
C TRP A 116 0.91 11.18 1.63
N ASP A 117 0.09 10.32 2.26
CA ASP A 117 -0.89 10.73 3.25
C ASP A 117 -0.26 11.04 4.63
N ALA A 118 0.90 10.45 4.93
CA ALA A 118 1.64 10.60 6.19
C ALA A 118 2.39 11.93 6.29
#